data_AF-A0A7J8F2A1-F1
#
_entry.id   AF-A0A7J8F2A1-F1
#
_cell.length_a   1.000
_cell.length_b   1.000
_cell.length_c   1.000
_cell.angle_alpha   90.00
_cell.angle_beta   90.00
_cell.angle_gamma   90.00
#
_symmetry.space_group_name_H-M   'P 1'
#
loop_
_entity.id
_entity.type
_entity.pdbx_description
1 polymer ?
#
loop_
_entity_poly.entity_id
_entity_poly.type
_entity_poly.pdbx_seq_one_letter_code
_entity_poly.pdbx_strand_id
1 'polypeptide(L)'
;MAFLAGPRLLDWASSPPHLQFNKFVLTGYRPASSGSGCLRSLFYLHNELGNIYTHGLALLGFLVLLPMTMPWGQLGKDGWLGGTHCVACLAPPAGSVLYHLFMCHQGGSPVYTRLLALDMCGVCLVNTLAARWRCA
;
A
#
# COMPACT_ATOMS: atom_id res chain seq x y z
N MET A 1 2.66 -2.86 -29.80
CA MET A 1 1.84 -2.91 -28.57
C MET A 1 2.34 -4.06 -27.69
N ALA A 2 3.39 -3.84 -26.90
CA ALA A 2 4.14 -4.89 -26.20
C ALA A 2 4.11 -4.74 -24.66
N PHE A 3 3.00 -4.27 -24.09
CA PHE A 3 2.85 -4.09 -22.64
C PHE A 3 2.16 -5.25 -21.90
N LEU A 4 1.72 -6.30 -22.61
CA LEU A 4 1.04 -7.44 -22.00
C LEU A 4 1.95 -8.66 -21.74
N ALA A 5 3.20 -8.64 -22.20
CA ALA A 5 4.15 -9.72 -21.95
C ALA A 5 4.84 -9.52 -20.59
N GLY A 6 4.06 -9.70 -19.51
CA GLY A 6 4.61 -9.80 -18.17
C GLY A 6 5.51 -11.05 -18.01
N PRO A 7 6.37 -11.09 -16.99
CA PRO A 7 7.12 -12.31 -16.68
C PRO A 7 6.15 -13.47 -16.39
N ARG A 8 6.61 -14.71 -16.62
CA ARG A 8 5.82 -15.90 -16.27
C ARG A 8 5.47 -15.86 -14.79
N LEU A 9 4.17 -15.83 -14.49
CA LEU A 9 3.66 -15.88 -13.12
C LEU A 9 3.83 -17.28 -12.53
N LEU A 10 3.99 -17.34 -11.22
CA LEU A 10 4.20 -18.55 -10.45
C LEU A 10 2.87 -19.09 -9.92
N ASP A 11 2.84 -20.42 -9.76
CA ASP A 11 1.81 -21.12 -9.00
C ASP A 11 2.10 -21.01 -7.51
N TRP A 12 1.07 -21.22 -6.69
CA TRP A 12 1.15 -21.14 -5.22
C TRP A 12 2.31 -21.98 -4.66
N ALA A 13 2.41 -23.24 -5.09
CA ALA A 13 3.44 -24.18 -4.63
C ALA A 13 4.87 -23.77 -5.02
N SER A 14 5.02 -23.01 -6.11
CA SER A 14 6.31 -22.52 -6.61
C SER A 14 6.66 -21.13 -6.06
N SER A 15 5.74 -20.47 -5.36
CA SER A 15 5.97 -19.16 -4.77
C SER A 15 6.80 -19.25 -3.48
N PRO A 16 7.57 -18.21 -3.11
CA PRO A 16 8.29 -18.17 -1.85
C PRO A 16 7.38 -18.37 -0.63
N PRO A 17 7.83 -19.04 0.46
CA PRO A 17 6.99 -19.33 1.63
C PRO A 17 6.32 -18.11 2.28
N HIS A 18 6.97 -16.95 2.26
CA HIS A 18 6.41 -15.70 2.81
C HIS A 18 5.27 -15.11 1.96
N LEU A 19 5.09 -15.57 0.72
CA LEU A 19 3.97 -15.19 -0.15
C LEU A 19 2.84 -16.24 -0.17
N GLN A 20 3.05 -17.42 0.44
CA GLN A 20 2.08 -18.52 0.49
C GLN A 20 1.03 -18.37 1.61
N PHE A 21 0.61 -17.14 1.93
CA PHE A 21 -0.33 -16.89 3.03
C PHE A 21 -1.74 -17.41 2.76
N ASN A 22 -2.16 -17.48 1.49
CA ASN A 22 -3.50 -17.93 1.10
C ASN A 22 -3.46 -19.13 0.16
N LYS A 23 -3.79 -20.32 0.67
CA LYS A 23 -3.84 -21.57 -0.10
C LYS A 23 -4.93 -21.64 -1.18
N PHE A 24 -5.88 -20.72 -1.17
CA PHE A 24 -6.99 -20.69 -2.14
C PHE A 24 -6.62 -19.91 -3.41
N VAL A 25 -5.57 -19.07 -3.36
CA VAL A 25 -5.04 -18.39 -4.54
C VAL A 25 -4.01 -19.32 -5.16
N LEU A 26 -4.37 -19.99 -6.26
CA LEU A 26 -3.56 -21.08 -6.81
C LEU A 26 -2.49 -20.59 -7.81
N THR A 27 -2.72 -19.45 -8.46
CA THR A 27 -1.87 -18.95 -9.56
C THR A 27 -1.77 -17.43 -9.55
N GLY A 28 -0.83 -16.90 -10.33
CA GLY A 28 -0.73 -15.46 -10.57
C GLY A 28 0.23 -14.73 -9.64
N TYR A 29 1.09 -15.47 -8.94
CA TYR A 29 2.13 -14.90 -8.07
C TYR A 29 3.26 -14.31 -8.91
N ARG A 30 3.74 -13.12 -8.53
CA ARG A 30 4.88 -12.52 -9.22
C ARG A 30 6.20 -13.18 -8.79
N PRO A 31 7.13 -13.41 -9.72
CA PRO A 31 8.48 -13.85 -9.37
C PRO A 31 9.27 -12.73 -8.66
N ALA A 32 10.30 -13.13 -7.91
CA ALA A 32 11.17 -12.19 -7.22
C ALA A 32 11.81 -11.20 -8.19
N SER A 33 11.55 -9.90 -8.01
CA SER A 33 11.93 -8.85 -8.94
C SER A 33 12.67 -7.71 -8.23
N SER A 34 13.49 -6.96 -8.96
CA SER A 34 14.09 -5.73 -8.44
C SER A 34 13.01 -4.66 -8.21
N GLY A 35 13.34 -3.56 -7.52
CA GLY A 35 12.38 -2.46 -7.29
C GLY A 35 11.77 -1.89 -8.58
N SER A 36 12.55 -1.78 -9.65
CA SER A 36 12.05 -1.35 -10.96
C SER A 36 11.13 -2.40 -11.63
N GLY A 37 11.40 -3.69 -11.41
CA GLY A 37 10.51 -4.77 -11.83
C GLY A 37 9.18 -4.77 -11.07
N CYS A 38 9.20 -4.41 -9.78
CA CYS A 38 7.99 -4.23 -8.97
C CYS A 38 7.15 -3.07 -9.52
N LEU A 39 7.75 -1.93 -9.85
CA LEU A 39 7.03 -0.81 -10.48
C LEU A 39 6.44 -1.19 -11.85
N ARG A 40 7.18 -1.97 -12.65
CA ARG A 40 6.67 -2.47 -13.93
C ARG A 40 5.46 -3.41 -13.77
N SER A 41 5.28 -4.02 -12.59
CA SER A 41 4.13 -4.88 -12.31
C SER A 41 2.79 -4.17 -12.30
N LEU A 42 2.78 -2.84 -12.14
CA LEU A 42 1.57 -2.04 -12.30
C LEU A 42 0.94 -2.14 -13.70
N PHE A 43 1.72 -2.55 -14.70
CA PHE A 43 1.27 -2.57 -16.10
C PHE A 43 0.90 -3.97 -16.61
N TYR A 44 0.91 -5.01 -15.76
CA TYR A 44 0.46 -6.35 -16.14
C TYR A 44 -0.44 -6.99 -15.06
N LEU A 45 -1.29 -7.93 -15.47
CA LEU A 45 -2.22 -8.59 -14.55
C LEU A 45 -1.52 -9.60 -13.65
N HIS A 46 -1.76 -9.52 -12.34
CA HIS A 46 -1.29 -10.47 -11.35
C HIS A 46 -2.22 -10.45 -10.11
N ASN A 47 -2.06 -11.43 -9.21
CA ASN A 47 -2.94 -11.62 -8.05
C ASN A 47 -3.04 -10.39 -7.12
N GLU A 48 -1.93 -9.70 -6.90
CA GLU A 48 -1.87 -8.51 -6.03
C GLU A 48 -2.33 -7.20 -6.71
N LEU A 49 -2.67 -7.23 -8.00
CA LEU A 49 -2.96 -6.00 -8.74
C LEU A 49 -4.22 -5.32 -8.18
N GLY A 50 -5.26 -6.09 -7.86
CA GLY A 50 -6.47 -5.56 -7.23
C GLY A 50 -6.19 -4.86 -5.91
N ASN A 51 -5.33 -5.42 -5.07
CA ASN A 51 -4.93 -4.82 -3.80
C ASN A 51 -4.20 -3.49 -4.02
N ILE A 52 -3.24 -3.44 -4.97
CA ILE A 52 -2.53 -2.20 -5.28
C ILE A 52 -3.48 -1.10 -5.78
N TYR A 53 -4.40 -1.43 -6.68
CA TYR A 53 -5.29 -0.44 -7.29
C TYR A 53 -6.35 0.08 -6.33
N THR A 54 -6.92 -0.79 -5.50
CA THR A 54 -7.94 -0.39 -4.51
C THR A 54 -7.35 0.54 -3.46
N HIS A 55 -6.20 0.19 -2.88
CA HIS A 55 -5.51 1.06 -1.92
C HIS A 55 -4.92 2.32 -2.59
N GLY A 56 -4.44 2.22 -3.83
CA GLY A 56 -3.96 3.36 -4.62
C GLY A 56 -5.07 4.36 -4.93
N LEU A 57 -6.26 3.89 -5.28
CA LEU A 57 -7.43 4.75 -5.48
C LEU A 57 -7.85 5.42 -4.17
N ALA A 58 -7.83 4.69 -3.06
CA ALA A 58 -8.08 5.27 -1.74
C ALA A 58 -7.05 6.37 -1.41
N LEU A 59 -5.76 6.13 -1.68
CA LEU A 59 -4.70 7.13 -1.47
C LEU A 59 -4.96 8.41 -2.29
N LEU A 60 -5.27 8.26 -3.58
CA LEU A 60 -5.61 9.39 -4.45
C LEU A 60 -6.86 10.12 -3.95
N GLY A 61 -7.89 9.38 -3.52
CA GLY A 61 -9.09 9.94 -2.91
C GLY A 61 -8.77 10.79 -1.68
N PHE A 62 -7.96 10.28 -0.74
CA PHE A 62 -7.55 11.05 0.43
C PHE A 62 -6.68 12.26 0.07
N LEU A 63 -5.78 12.16 -0.91
CA LEU A 63 -4.95 13.28 -1.38
C LEU A 63 -5.79 14.44 -1.95
N VAL A 64 -6.94 14.14 -2.57
CA VAL A 64 -7.85 15.16 -3.10
C VAL A 64 -8.82 15.66 -2.03
N LEU A 65 -9.42 14.74 -1.27
CA LEU A 65 -10.48 15.08 -0.32
C LEU A 65 -9.94 15.80 0.92
N LEU A 66 -8.81 15.37 1.50
CA LEU A 66 -8.23 16.00 2.70
C LEU A 66 -8.02 17.52 2.53
N PRO A 67 -7.34 18.02 1.47
CA PRO A 67 -7.18 19.46 1.30
C PRO A 67 -8.49 20.18 1.00
N MET A 68 -9.49 19.52 0.43
CA MET A 68 -10.80 20.15 0.16
C MET A 68 -11.68 20.24 1.40
N THR A 69 -11.60 19.27 2.31
CA THR A 69 -12.46 19.20 3.50
C THR A 69 -11.85 19.86 4.73
N MET A 70 -10.53 20.05 4.76
CA MET A 70 -9.83 20.63 5.91
C MET A 70 -10.06 22.15 5.99
N PRO A 71 -10.41 22.69 7.18
CA PRO A 71 -10.62 24.12 7.38
C PRO A 71 -9.27 24.85 7.57
N TRP A 72 -8.42 24.84 6.54
CA TRP A 72 -7.05 25.37 6.59
C TRP A 72 -6.94 26.80 7.12
N GLY A 73 -7.92 27.65 6.79
CA GLY A 73 -7.96 29.04 7.26
C GLY A 73 -8.30 29.21 8.75
N GLN A 74 -8.88 28.18 9.38
CA GLN A 74 -9.28 28.20 10.79
C GLN A 74 -8.29 27.46 11.69
N LEU A 75 -7.28 26.81 11.08
CA LEU A 75 -6.32 25.96 11.79
C LEU A 75 -5.39 26.74 12.72
N GLY A 76 -5.21 28.05 12.53
CA GLY A 76 -4.49 28.93 13.46
C GLY A 76 -3.19 28.33 14.02
N LYS A 77 -3.12 28.20 15.36
CA LYS A 77 -1.99 27.56 16.09
C LYS A 77 -2.07 26.03 16.10
N ASP A 78 -3.21 25.45 15.75
CA ASP A 78 -3.51 24.02 15.69
C ASP A 78 -3.19 23.40 14.33
N GLY A 79 -2.41 24.08 13.50
CA GLY A 79 -1.94 23.56 12.21
C GLY A 79 -1.26 22.20 12.29
N TRP A 80 -0.60 21.91 13.42
CA TRP A 80 0.02 20.62 13.70
C TRP A 80 -1.02 19.48 13.84
N LEU A 81 -2.21 19.75 14.38
CA LEU A 81 -3.31 18.77 14.48
C LEU A 81 -3.83 18.39 13.10
N GLY A 82 -4.01 19.38 12.21
CA GLY A 82 -4.40 19.08 10.83
C GLY A 82 -3.30 18.35 10.06
N GLY A 83 -2.03 18.69 10.26
CA GLY A 83 -0.89 17.97 9.67
C GLY A 83 -0.84 16.50 10.13
N THR A 84 -0.97 16.27 11.43
CA THR A 84 -1.00 14.90 12.00
C THR A 84 -2.23 14.11 11.56
N HIS A 85 -3.40 14.74 11.43
CA HIS A 85 -4.59 14.12 10.87
C HIS A 85 -4.39 13.71 9.40
N CYS A 86 -3.82 14.60 8.58
CA CYS A 86 -3.49 14.29 7.18
C CYS A 86 -2.54 13.10 7.06
N VAL A 87 -1.46 13.09 7.85
CA VAL A 87 -0.53 11.96 7.90
C VAL A 87 -1.24 10.68 8.34
N ALA A 88 -2.13 10.78 9.32
CA ALA A 88 -2.90 9.64 9.80
C ALA A 88 -3.82 9.04 8.76
N CYS A 89 -4.51 9.86 7.98
CA CYS A 89 -5.38 9.37 6.91
C CYS A 89 -4.61 8.82 5.70
N LEU A 90 -3.43 9.38 5.39
CA LEU A 90 -2.63 8.93 4.24
C LEU A 90 -1.76 7.70 4.53
N ALA A 91 -1.37 7.48 5.79
CA ALA A 91 -0.46 6.41 6.16
C ALA A 91 -0.96 4.99 5.82
N PRO A 92 -2.22 4.58 6.12
CA PRO A 92 -2.70 3.24 5.76
C PRO A 92 -2.70 2.95 4.26
N PRO A 93 -3.33 3.76 3.39
CA PRO A 93 -3.36 3.45 1.96
C PRO A 93 -1.97 3.55 1.33
N ALA A 94 -1.10 4.45 1.78
CA ALA A 94 0.29 4.52 1.31
C ALA A 94 1.10 3.28 1.73
N GLY A 95 1.00 2.87 2.99
CA GLY A 95 1.68 1.67 3.52
C GLY A 95 1.25 0.40 2.77
N SER A 96 -0.06 0.25 2.56
CA SER A 96 -0.62 -0.89 1.85
C SER A 96 -0.18 -0.95 0.38
N VAL A 97 -0.23 0.18 -0.35
CA VAL A 97 0.28 0.24 -1.73
C VAL A 97 1.76 -0.14 -1.79
N LEU A 98 2.59 0.40 -0.91
CA LEU A 98 4.01 0.07 -0.86
C LEU A 98 4.23 -1.42 -0.56
N TYR A 99 3.49 -1.98 0.39
CA TYR A 99 3.56 -3.40 0.72
C TYR A 99 3.17 -4.27 -0.47
N HIS A 100 1.97 -4.10 -1.03
CA HIS A 100 1.51 -4.93 -2.15
C HIS A 100 2.33 -4.71 -3.43
N LEU A 101 2.95 -3.54 -3.62
CA LEU A 101 3.83 -3.30 -4.76
C LEU A 101 5.19 -3.99 -4.60
N PHE A 102 5.81 -3.89 -3.41
CA PHE A 102 7.18 -4.34 -3.17
C PHE A 102 7.30 -5.67 -2.40
N MET A 103 6.21 -6.36 -2.08
CA MET A 103 6.26 -7.67 -1.41
C MET A 103 7.02 -8.74 -2.20
N CYS A 104 7.11 -8.61 -3.53
CA CYS A 104 7.85 -9.51 -4.42
C CYS A 104 9.30 -9.06 -4.66
N HIS A 105 9.81 -8.13 -3.85
CA HIS A 105 11.16 -7.60 -4.01
C HIS A 105 12.22 -8.68 -3.73
N GLN A 106 13.32 -8.66 -4.50
CA GLN A 106 14.46 -9.59 -4.34
C GLN A 106 15.11 -9.57 -2.95
N GLY A 107 14.84 -8.54 -2.14
CA GLY A 107 15.26 -8.49 -0.73
C GLY A 107 14.56 -9.51 0.19
N GLY A 108 13.60 -10.27 -0.34
CA GLY A 108 13.05 -11.46 0.31
C GLY A 108 12.26 -11.19 1.59
N SER A 109 12.25 -12.18 2.49
CA SER A 109 11.45 -12.15 3.73
C SER A 109 11.70 -10.93 4.62
N PRO A 110 12.94 -10.41 4.82
CA PRO A 110 13.16 -9.22 5.64
C PRO A 110 12.47 -7.97 5.10
N VAL A 111 12.48 -7.78 3.78
CA VAL A 111 11.81 -6.65 3.13
C VAL A 111 10.29 -6.82 3.25
N TYR A 112 9.79 -8.03 2.99
CA TYR A 112 8.38 -8.37 3.18
C TYR A 112 7.89 -8.03 4.59
N THR A 113 8.60 -8.49 5.64
CA THR A 113 8.18 -8.27 7.04
C THR A 113 8.23 -6.79 7.42
N ARG A 114 9.22 -6.03 6.94
CA ARG A 114 9.30 -4.58 7.19
C ARG A 114 8.17 -3.81 6.53
N LEU A 115 7.85 -4.16 5.28
CA LEU A 115 6.75 -3.54 4.54
C LEU A 115 5.39 -3.90 5.17
N LEU A 116 5.21 -5.15 5.59
CA LEU A 116 4.01 -5.57 6.31
C LEU A 116 3.87 -4.83 7.64
N ALA A 117 4.96 -4.69 8.40
CA ALA A 117 4.97 -3.91 9.62
C ALA A 117 4.63 -2.43 9.35
N LEU A 118 5.13 -1.85 8.27
CA LEU A 118 4.80 -0.48 7.87
C LEU A 118 3.31 -0.31 7.57
N ASP A 119 2.70 -1.25 6.85
CA ASP A 119 1.26 -1.25 6.55
C ASP A 119 0.43 -1.34 7.86
N MET A 120 0.77 -2.28 8.74
CA MET A 120 0.10 -2.42 10.04
C MET A 120 0.29 -1.18 10.92
N CYS A 121 1.48 -0.57 10.92
CA CYS A 121 1.72 0.70 11.61
C CYS A 121 0.83 1.82 11.08
N GLY A 122 0.59 1.89 9.76
CA GLY A 122 -0.35 2.85 9.16
C GLY A 122 -1.76 2.70 9.73
N VAL A 123 -2.26 1.46 9.82
CA VAL A 123 -3.56 1.15 10.43
C VAL A 123 -3.61 1.54 11.91
N CYS A 124 -2.56 1.26 12.68
CA CYS A 124 -2.48 1.67 14.08
C CYS A 124 -2.49 3.21 14.22
N LEU A 125 -1.79 3.91 13.32
CA LEU A 125 -1.63 5.35 13.36
C LEU A 125 -2.95 6.06 13.05
N VAL A 126 -3.71 5.60 12.04
CA VAL A 126 -5.04 6.16 11.76
C VAL A 126 -6.01 5.94 12.92
N ASN A 127 -6.02 4.75 13.51
CA ASN A 127 -6.91 4.44 14.64
C ASN A 127 -6.59 5.26 15.89
N THR A 128 -5.32 5.60 16.11
CA THR A 128 -4.88 6.34 17.30
C THR A 128 -5.02 7.86 17.13
N LEU A 129 -4.69 8.38 15.95
CA LEU A 129 -4.57 9.82 15.73
C LEU A 129 -5.77 10.42 14.99
N ALA A 130 -6.44 9.69 14.10
CA ALA A 130 -7.61 10.22 13.39
C ALA A 130 -8.81 10.46 14.34
N ALA A 131 -8.91 9.67 15.42
CA ALA A 131 -9.94 9.85 16.45
C ALA A 131 -9.82 11.18 17.21
N ARG A 132 -8.61 11.76 17.29
CA ARG A 132 -8.36 13.00 18.03
C ARG A 132 -8.91 14.25 17.33
N TRP A 133 -9.12 14.21 16.02
CA TRP A 133 -9.65 15.35 15.26
C TRP A 133 -11.12 15.66 15.57
N ARG A 134 -11.92 14.68 16.02
CA ARG A 134 -13.34 14.91 16.37
C ARG A 134 -13.55 15.45 17.78
N CYS A 135 -12.52 15.45 18.62
CA CYS A 135 -12.59 15.82 20.03
C CYS A 135 -11.82 17.11 20.37
N ALA A 136 -11.19 17.76 19.39
CA ALA A 136 -10.54 19.06 19.50
C ALA A 136 -11.42 20.11 18.81
#